data_AF-A0A370TD98-F1
#
_entry.id   AF-A0A370TD98-F1
#
_cell.length_a   1.000
_cell.length_b   1.000
_cell.length_c   1.000
_cell.angle_alpha   90.00
_cell.angle_beta   90.00
_cell.angle_gamma   90.00
#
_symmetry.space_group_name_H-M   'P 1'
#
loop_
_entity.id
_entity.type
_entity.pdbx_description
1 polymer ?
#
loop_
_entity_poly.entity_id
_entity_poly.type
_entity_poly.pdbx_seq_one_letter_code
_entity_poly.pdbx_strand_id
1 'polypeptide(L)'
;MNAFGSALEILTLYAQRPIVEKHSRYAFYHPSCEAFASMLVDLPAKVGNTIIFNLTLYFMTNLRREPDPFFFFALISFFLTLAMSMLFISIAAMSRTLAQAMVPTALFILSIIIYTGFAIPTKYMLGWFRWINYLNPVAFGFEALKINEFTQTRSSVGSVPGSSSINGDRFIKSSHRYYHANKWRNFGVIITFMIFFMLVYLLATEWISANKSRGEVLVFRRESLDLDHISTEEKLDYVDQVIKLLDMEEFADAVVGAPGEGLNVEQRKRLTIGVELAAKPQLLLFLAEPASSLDSQTSWAIYDLIENLKTIGQAILCTIHQSSAMLFQRFDRLLFLAKGGKTIYLGDIRQDSHVLTAYFEKNGAPKCSSVIAKAFITELSSLEVKYTIRVISITLDRI
;
A
#
# COMPACT_ATOMS: atom_id res chain seq x y z
N MET A 1 -14.04 17.84 17.58
CA MET A 1 -14.68 17.49 16.30
C MET A 1 -13.63 17.29 15.22
N ASN A 2 -12.77 18.28 14.94
CA ASN A 2 -11.65 18.16 13.99
C ASN A 2 -10.81 16.87 14.17
N ALA A 3 -10.34 16.60 15.39
CA ALA A 3 -9.54 15.39 15.69
C ALA A 3 -10.27 14.05 15.43
N PHE A 4 -11.61 14.02 15.38
CA PHE A 4 -12.36 12.82 15.03
C PHE A 4 -12.57 12.65 13.52
N GLY A 5 -12.43 13.74 12.74
CA GLY A 5 -12.48 13.69 11.28
C GLY A 5 -11.38 12.80 10.68
N SER A 6 -10.26 12.66 11.39
CA SER A 6 -9.17 11.76 11.03
C SER A 6 -9.55 10.28 10.94
N ALA A 7 -10.71 9.87 11.46
CA ALA A 7 -11.21 8.51 11.25
C ALA A 7 -11.51 8.21 9.76
N LEU A 8 -11.75 9.23 8.94
CA LEU A 8 -11.97 9.07 7.49
C LEU A 8 -10.68 8.67 6.74
N GLU A 9 -9.51 8.91 7.32
CA GLU A 9 -8.20 8.51 6.75
C GLU A 9 -8.06 6.98 6.66
N ILE A 10 -8.87 6.23 7.41
CA ILE A 10 -8.96 4.77 7.28
C ILE A 10 -9.41 4.40 5.85
N LEU A 11 -10.35 5.14 5.28
CA LEU A 11 -10.87 4.85 3.93
C LEU A 11 -9.78 5.03 2.87
N THR A 12 -9.00 6.10 2.96
CA THR A 12 -7.94 6.42 2.00
C THR A 12 -6.80 5.40 2.10
N LEU A 13 -6.41 4.98 3.31
CA LEU A 13 -5.39 3.95 3.51
C LEU A 13 -5.79 2.61 2.83
N TYR A 14 -7.05 2.18 2.99
CA TYR A 14 -7.51 0.94 2.35
C TYR A 14 -7.60 1.05 0.83
N ALA A 15 -7.87 2.23 0.28
CA ALA A 15 -7.84 2.47 -1.16
C ALA A 15 -6.41 2.40 -1.73
N GLN A 16 -5.40 2.85 -0.97
CA GLN A 16 -3.99 2.83 -1.38
C GLN A 16 -3.32 1.45 -1.22
N ARG A 17 -3.78 0.64 -0.27
CA ARG A 17 -3.16 -0.64 0.11
C ARG A 17 -2.83 -1.59 -1.06
N PRO A 18 -3.70 -1.82 -2.07
CA PRO A 18 -3.36 -2.70 -3.19
C PRO A 18 -2.16 -2.21 -4.01
N ILE A 19 -1.98 -0.88 -4.11
CA ILE A 19 -0.87 -0.25 -4.82
C ILE A 19 0.43 -0.50 -4.06
N VAL A 20 0.42 -0.27 -2.74
CA VAL A 20 1.57 -0.48 -1.86
C VAL A 20 1.98 -1.95 -1.83
N GLU A 21 1.01 -2.87 -1.72
CA GLU A 21 1.28 -4.31 -1.75
C GLU A 21 1.86 -4.74 -3.11
N LYS A 22 1.40 -4.15 -4.21
CA LYS A 22 1.95 -4.39 -5.55
C LYS A 22 3.40 -3.91 -5.63
N HIS A 23 3.71 -2.69 -5.21
CA HIS A 23 5.08 -2.14 -5.25
C HIS A 23 6.03 -2.86 -4.30
N SER A 24 5.56 -3.29 -3.13
CA SER A 24 6.30 -4.14 -2.19
C SER A 24 6.61 -5.52 -2.79
N ARG A 25 5.66 -6.13 -3.52
CA ARG A 25 5.90 -7.40 -4.24
C ARG A 25 6.96 -7.26 -5.33
N TYR A 26 6.99 -6.13 -6.03
CA TYR A 26 8.05 -5.79 -6.97
C TYR A 26 9.35 -5.33 -6.30
N ALA A 27 9.41 -5.31 -4.96
CA ALA A 27 10.56 -4.90 -4.18
C ALA A 27 11.07 -3.47 -4.50
N PHE A 28 10.20 -2.56 -4.95
CA PHE A 28 10.58 -1.19 -5.26
C PHE A 28 10.98 -0.40 -4.00
N TYR A 29 10.21 -0.53 -2.91
CA TYR A 29 10.47 0.17 -1.66
C TYR A 29 9.89 -0.58 -0.46
N HIS A 30 10.38 -0.25 0.74
CA HIS A 30 9.81 -0.75 1.99
C HIS A 30 8.45 -0.09 2.26
N PRO A 31 7.42 -0.84 2.68
CA PRO A 31 6.11 -0.28 3.03
C PRO A 31 6.17 0.84 4.07
N SER A 32 7.12 0.78 5.00
CA SER A 32 7.34 1.84 6.00
C SER A 32 7.80 3.17 5.39
N CYS A 33 8.51 3.15 4.26
CA CYS A 33 8.90 4.37 3.53
C CYS A 33 7.68 5.04 2.90
N GLU A 34 6.76 4.26 2.35
CA GLU A 34 5.51 4.78 1.78
C GLU A 34 4.57 5.31 2.88
N ALA A 35 4.46 4.59 4.00
CA ALA A 35 3.74 5.05 5.18
C ALA A 35 4.22 6.43 5.66
N PHE A 36 5.54 6.61 5.76
CA PHE A 36 6.14 7.89 6.13
C PHE A 36 5.92 8.99 5.08
N ALA A 37 6.05 8.66 3.80
CA ALA A 37 5.82 9.61 2.71
C ALA A 37 4.37 10.09 2.67
N SER A 38 3.40 9.17 2.80
CA SER A 38 1.97 9.48 2.86
C SER A 38 1.64 10.43 4.02
N MET A 39 2.24 10.20 5.20
CA MET A 39 2.09 11.09 6.36
C MET A 39 2.56 12.53 6.08
N LEU A 40 3.65 12.70 5.33
CA LEU A 40 4.15 14.03 4.96
C LEU A 40 3.25 14.71 3.93
N VAL A 41 2.74 13.96 2.95
CA VAL A 41 1.84 14.47 1.91
C VAL A 41 0.49 14.90 2.47
N ASP A 42 -0.01 14.23 3.52
CA ASP A 42 -1.26 14.57 4.18
C ASP A 42 -1.16 15.80 5.10
N LEU A 43 0.05 16.15 5.55
CA LEU A 43 0.27 17.18 6.55
C LEU A 43 -0.27 18.56 6.14
N PRO A 44 -0.04 19.08 4.91
CA PRO A 44 -0.56 20.39 4.50
C PRO A 44 -2.08 20.47 4.53
N ALA A 45 -2.78 19.42 4.06
CA ALA A 45 -4.23 19.36 4.09
C ALA A 45 -4.76 19.35 5.54
N LYS A 46 -4.12 18.58 6.43
CA LYS A 46 -4.47 18.54 7.87
C LYS A 46 -4.23 19.88 8.55
N VAL A 47 -3.11 20.55 8.28
CA VAL A 47 -2.80 21.90 8.80
C VAL A 47 -3.88 22.88 8.35
N GLY A 48 -4.18 22.93 7.04
CA GLY A 48 -5.18 23.84 6.48
C GLY A 48 -6.57 23.62 7.08
N ASN A 49 -7.04 22.37 7.08
CA ASN A 49 -8.34 22.02 7.67
C ASN A 49 -8.39 22.36 9.16
N THR A 50 -7.31 22.09 9.90
CA THR A 50 -7.22 22.38 11.33
C THR A 50 -7.27 23.87 11.61
N ILE A 51 -6.58 24.70 10.85
CA ILE A 51 -6.59 26.14 11.03
C ILE A 51 -7.99 26.69 10.72
N ILE A 52 -8.56 26.37 9.55
CA ILE A 52 -9.85 26.91 9.11
C ILE A 52 -10.97 26.51 10.09
N PHE A 53 -11.05 25.22 10.45
CA PHE A 53 -12.09 24.73 11.34
C PHE A 53 -11.96 25.31 12.75
N ASN A 54 -10.75 25.28 13.34
CA ASN A 54 -10.56 25.76 14.71
C ASN A 54 -10.67 27.28 14.82
N LEU A 55 -10.22 28.04 13.82
CA LEU A 55 -10.38 29.50 13.78
C LEU A 55 -11.87 29.87 13.80
N THR A 56 -12.65 29.25 12.92
CA THR A 56 -14.10 29.47 12.84
C THR A 56 -14.77 29.13 14.17
N LEU A 57 -14.46 27.96 14.74
CA LEU A 57 -15.07 27.51 15.99
C LEU A 57 -14.69 28.40 17.18
N TYR A 58 -13.44 28.86 17.26
CA TYR A 58 -12.95 29.69 18.36
C TYR A 58 -13.70 31.02 18.44
N PHE A 59 -13.88 31.69 17.30
CA PHE A 59 -14.60 32.95 17.24
C PHE A 59 -16.12 32.78 17.33
N MET A 60 -16.68 31.69 16.77
CA MET A 60 -18.11 31.39 16.85
C MET A 60 -18.57 31.10 18.29
N THR A 61 -17.73 30.42 19.08
CA THR A 61 -18.02 30.09 20.49
C THR A 61 -17.70 31.22 21.46
N ASN A 62 -17.19 32.35 20.96
CA ASN A 62 -16.84 33.54 21.73
C ASN A 62 -15.91 33.26 22.93
N LEU A 63 -14.88 32.45 22.70
CA LEU A 63 -13.80 32.20 23.65
C LEU A 63 -12.91 33.44 23.84
N ARG A 64 -11.94 33.38 24.78
CA ARG A 64 -11.12 34.54 25.15
C ARG A 64 -10.36 35.11 23.95
N ARG A 65 -10.62 36.36 23.58
CA ARG A 65 -10.00 37.00 22.40
C ARG A 65 -8.57 37.53 22.63
N GLU A 66 -7.85 36.93 23.58
CA GLU A 66 -6.45 37.26 23.84
C GLU A 66 -5.53 36.39 22.96
N PRO A 67 -4.38 36.90 22.50
CA PRO A 67 -3.47 36.13 21.65
C PRO A 67 -2.97 34.84 22.31
N ASP A 68 -2.64 34.87 23.61
CA ASP A 68 -2.05 33.73 24.33
C ASP A 68 -3.00 32.51 24.40
N PRO A 69 -4.25 32.63 24.89
CA PRO A 69 -5.21 31.54 24.87
C PRO A 69 -5.50 31.00 23.46
N PHE A 70 -5.57 31.89 22.47
CA PHE A 70 -5.83 31.51 21.09
C PHE A 70 -4.72 30.63 20.50
N PHE A 71 -3.45 31.05 20.61
CA PHE A 71 -2.33 30.28 20.08
C PHE A 71 -2.14 28.96 20.81
N PHE A 72 -2.37 28.92 22.13
CA PHE A 72 -2.34 27.68 22.89
C PHE A 72 -3.46 26.72 22.46
N PHE A 73 -4.67 27.23 22.22
CA PHE A 73 -5.78 26.44 21.70
C PHE A 73 -5.47 25.86 20.32
N ALA A 74 -4.92 26.67 19.41
CA ALA A 74 -4.53 26.24 18.07
C ALA A 74 -3.44 25.16 18.13
N LEU A 75 -2.42 25.35 18.98
CA LEU A 75 -1.33 24.40 19.20
C LEU A 75 -1.84 23.04 19.70
N ILE A 76 -2.61 23.02 20.79
CA ILE A 76 -3.16 21.79 21.35
C ILE A 76 -4.08 21.10 20.34
N SER A 77 -4.94 21.85 19.66
CA SER A 77 -5.87 21.29 18.68
C SER A 77 -5.15 20.66 17.49
N PHE A 78 -4.05 21.27 17.02
CA PHE A 78 -3.23 20.73 15.94
C PHE A 78 -2.56 19.40 16.32
N PHE A 79 -1.82 19.38 17.43
CA PHE A 79 -1.14 18.16 17.88
C PHE A 79 -2.13 17.07 18.28
N LEU A 80 -3.30 17.42 18.80
CA LEU A 80 -4.34 16.46 19.10
C LEU A 80 -4.92 15.82 17.82
N THR A 81 -5.13 16.61 16.76
CA THR A 81 -5.56 16.07 15.45
C THR A 81 -4.50 15.11 14.90
N LEU A 82 -3.21 15.46 14.96
CA LEU A 82 -2.12 14.56 14.54
C LEU A 82 -2.07 13.28 15.37
N ALA A 83 -2.20 13.38 16.70
CA ALA A 83 -2.20 12.21 17.58
C ALA A 83 -3.38 11.26 17.29
N MET A 84 -4.57 11.81 17.06
CA MET A 84 -5.75 11.02 16.72
C MET A 84 -5.66 10.39 15.31
N SER A 85 -5.09 11.11 14.34
CA SER A 85 -4.76 10.56 13.02
C SER A 85 -3.85 9.33 13.12
N MET A 86 -2.74 9.42 13.87
CA MET A 86 -1.85 8.27 14.08
C MET A 86 -2.54 7.11 14.79
N LEU A 87 -3.39 7.38 15.77
CA LEU A 87 -4.17 6.36 16.47
C LEU A 87 -5.07 5.60 15.49
N PHE A 88 -5.90 6.29 14.70
CA PHE A 88 -6.84 5.63 13.77
C PHE A 88 -6.12 4.91 12.63
N ILE A 89 -5.05 5.50 12.09
CA ILE A 89 -4.24 4.86 11.06
C ILE A 89 -3.56 3.60 11.61
N SER A 90 -3.08 3.60 12.86
CA SER A 90 -2.49 2.40 13.47
C SER A 90 -3.50 1.25 13.59
N ILE A 91 -4.74 1.54 13.99
CA ILE A 91 -5.83 0.54 14.05
C ILE A 91 -6.15 0.00 12.65
N ALA A 92 -6.22 0.89 11.66
CA ALA A 92 -6.47 0.53 10.27
C ALA A 92 -5.36 -0.35 9.69
N ALA A 93 -4.10 0.00 9.96
CA ALA A 93 -2.92 -0.74 9.52
C ALA A 93 -2.90 -2.15 10.11
N MET A 94 -3.21 -2.31 11.40
CA MET A 94 -3.27 -3.63 12.05
C MET A 94 -4.41 -4.53 11.53
N SER A 95 -5.43 -3.95 10.90
CA SER A 95 -6.60 -4.68 10.40
C SER A 95 -6.39 -5.15 8.97
N ARG A 96 -7.06 -6.24 8.56
CA ARG A 96 -6.96 -6.79 7.20
C ARG A 96 -8.04 -6.27 6.26
N THR A 97 -9.20 -5.92 6.80
CA THR A 97 -10.34 -5.44 6.01
C THR A 97 -10.88 -4.13 6.56
N LEU A 98 -11.46 -3.34 5.67
CA LEU A 98 -12.08 -2.06 6.03
C LEU A 98 -13.15 -2.26 7.13
N ALA A 99 -14.02 -3.26 6.97
CA ALA A 99 -15.05 -3.57 7.95
C ALA A 99 -14.48 -3.93 9.33
N GLN A 100 -13.38 -4.69 9.37
CA GLN A 100 -12.70 -5.03 10.63
C GLN A 100 -12.07 -3.83 11.32
N ALA A 101 -11.61 -2.82 10.56
CA ALA A 101 -11.03 -1.60 11.13
C ALA A 101 -12.09 -0.63 11.68
N MET A 102 -13.24 -0.54 10.99
CA MET A 102 -14.26 0.47 11.31
C MET A 102 -14.99 0.18 12.62
N VAL A 103 -15.33 -1.08 12.90
CA VAL A 103 -16.04 -1.48 14.13
C VAL A 103 -15.29 -1.06 15.41
N PRO A 104 -14.00 -1.45 15.61
CA PRO A 104 -13.26 -1.02 16.80
C PRO A 104 -13.06 0.50 16.80
N THR A 105 -12.85 1.13 15.64
CA THR A 105 -12.69 2.60 15.54
C THR A 105 -13.93 3.32 16.08
N ALA A 106 -15.14 2.90 15.71
CA ALA A 106 -16.37 3.50 16.21
C ALA A 106 -16.54 3.32 17.73
N LEU A 107 -16.21 2.13 18.25
CA LEU A 107 -16.24 1.85 19.69
C LEU A 107 -15.20 2.68 20.46
N PHE A 108 -14.01 2.87 19.88
CA PHE A 108 -12.97 3.73 20.45
C PHE A 108 -13.40 5.19 20.46
N ILE A 109 -14.00 5.71 19.39
CA ILE A 109 -14.53 7.08 19.35
C ILE A 109 -15.56 7.29 20.45
N LEU A 110 -16.53 6.36 20.58
CA LEU A 110 -17.56 6.44 21.62
C LEU A 110 -16.93 6.43 23.02
N SER A 111 -15.99 5.52 23.26
CA SER A 111 -15.28 5.40 24.55
C SER A 111 -14.47 6.65 24.86
N ILE A 112 -13.75 7.19 23.87
CA ILE A 112 -12.96 8.41 24.00
C ILE A 112 -13.88 9.58 24.37
N ILE A 113 -15.01 9.78 23.68
CA ILE A 113 -15.93 10.90 23.95
C ILE A 113 -16.48 10.84 25.38
N ILE A 114 -16.98 9.67 25.81
CA ILE A 114 -17.56 9.49 27.15
C ILE A 114 -16.51 9.76 28.24
N TYR A 115 -15.30 9.21 28.07
CA TYR A 115 -14.22 9.29 29.06
C TYR A 115 -13.26 10.46 28.85
N THR A 116 -13.57 11.45 28.00
CA THR A 116 -12.76 12.68 27.85
C THR A 116 -12.83 13.59 29.09
N GLY A 117 -13.91 13.48 29.88
CA GLY A 117 -14.12 14.31 31.07
C GLY A 117 -15.14 15.45 30.91
N PHE A 118 -15.86 15.49 29.78
CA PHE A 118 -17.00 16.39 29.54
C PHE A 118 -18.32 15.75 30.00
N ALA A 119 -18.66 14.57 29.49
CA ALA A 119 -19.89 13.86 29.86
C ALA A 119 -19.87 13.38 31.32
N ILE A 120 -18.74 12.79 31.74
CA ILE A 120 -18.51 12.36 33.13
C ILE A 120 -17.27 13.09 33.64
N PRO A 121 -17.39 14.03 34.60
CA PRO A 121 -16.24 14.67 35.22
C PRO A 121 -15.29 13.63 35.84
N THR A 122 -13.98 13.86 35.72
CA THR A 122 -12.93 12.90 36.17
C THR A 122 -13.00 12.52 37.65
N LYS A 123 -13.64 13.35 38.49
CA LYS A 123 -13.88 13.07 39.91
C LYS A 123 -14.97 12.01 40.16
N TYR A 124 -15.95 11.91 39.27
CA TYR A 124 -17.06 10.97 39.37
C TYR A 124 -16.79 9.66 38.62
N MET A 125 -15.66 9.58 37.90
CA MET A 125 -15.26 8.35 37.21
C MET A 125 -14.87 7.28 38.24
N LEU A 126 -15.58 6.16 38.20
CA LEU A 126 -15.29 4.98 39.01
C LEU A 126 -13.91 4.44 38.65
N GLY A 127 -13.14 4.02 39.66
CA GLY A 127 -11.73 3.65 39.50
C GLY A 127 -11.49 2.57 38.44
N TRP A 128 -12.41 1.61 38.31
CA TRP A 128 -12.32 0.50 37.35
C TRP A 128 -12.54 0.91 35.88
N PHE A 129 -13.11 2.07 35.60
CA PHE A 129 -13.22 2.63 34.24
C PHE A 129 -12.32 3.85 34.00
N ARG A 130 -11.72 4.40 35.07
CA ARG A 130 -10.85 5.57 34.99
C ARG A 130 -9.60 5.37 34.14
N TRP A 131 -9.13 4.14 33.97
CA TRP A 131 -7.94 3.85 33.14
C TRP A 131 -8.12 4.24 31.67
N ILE A 132 -9.35 4.19 31.14
CA ILE A 132 -9.66 4.61 29.75
C ILE A 132 -9.32 6.08 29.55
N ASN A 133 -9.53 6.92 30.56
CA ASN A 133 -9.17 8.34 30.53
C ASN A 133 -7.64 8.54 30.40
N TYR A 134 -6.82 7.67 31.01
CA TYR A 134 -5.36 7.76 30.90
C TYR A 134 -4.81 7.33 29.54
N LEU A 135 -5.54 6.51 28.79
CA LEU A 135 -5.18 6.12 27.42
C LEU A 135 -5.76 7.06 26.35
N ASN A 136 -6.47 8.11 26.77
CA ASN A 136 -7.19 9.00 25.87
C ASN A 136 -6.44 10.33 25.67
N PRO A 137 -5.76 10.56 24.52
CA PRO A 137 -5.08 11.83 24.25
C PRO A 137 -6.03 13.04 24.25
N VAL A 138 -7.31 12.84 23.89
CA VAL A 138 -8.35 13.89 23.90
C VAL A 138 -8.66 14.34 25.32
N ALA A 139 -8.58 13.45 26.31
CA ALA A 139 -8.78 13.82 27.71
C ALA A 139 -7.72 14.83 28.20
N PHE A 140 -6.45 14.59 27.84
CA PHE A 140 -5.35 15.49 28.18
C PHE A 140 -5.45 16.83 27.45
N GLY A 141 -5.84 16.80 26.16
CA GLY A 141 -6.12 18.01 25.39
C GLY A 141 -7.27 18.82 25.99
N PHE A 142 -8.37 18.14 26.36
CA PHE A 142 -9.52 18.78 26.99
C PHE A 142 -9.20 19.38 28.36
N GLU A 143 -8.40 18.71 29.18
CA GLU A 143 -7.88 19.30 30.43
C GLU A 143 -7.02 20.53 30.15
N ALA A 144 -6.09 20.48 29.19
CA ALA A 144 -5.21 21.60 28.85
C ALA A 144 -6.01 22.82 28.36
N LEU A 145 -6.98 22.61 27.47
CA LEU A 145 -7.85 23.67 26.94
C LEU A 145 -8.78 24.26 28.00
N LYS A 146 -9.32 23.43 28.91
CA LYS A 146 -10.08 23.95 30.06
C LYS A 146 -9.21 24.85 30.94
N ILE A 147 -7.99 24.41 31.29
CA ILE A 147 -7.10 25.25 32.09
C ILE A 147 -6.85 26.56 31.32
N ASN A 148 -6.59 26.49 30.01
CA ASN A 148 -6.36 27.66 29.18
C ASN A 148 -7.48 28.72 29.21
N GLU A 149 -8.72 28.30 28.98
CA GLU A 149 -9.86 29.20 28.91
C GLU A 149 -10.32 29.70 30.28
N PHE A 150 -10.27 28.85 31.31
CA PHE A 150 -10.77 29.22 32.64
C PHE A 150 -9.71 29.94 33.50
N THR A 151 -8.45 29.98 33.08
CA THR A 151 -7.41 30.81 33.73
C THR A 151 -7.84 32.28 33.66
N GLN A 152 -7.74 33.02 34.77
CA GLN A 152 -8.01 34.48 34.83
C GLN A 152 -9.44 34.94 34.45
N THR A 153 -10.41 34.05 34.20
CA THR A 153 -11.80 34.45 33.94
C THR A 153 -12.56 34.74 35.24
N ARG A 154 -13.46 35.73 35.20
CA ARG A 154 -14.37 36.08 36.29
C ARG A 154 -15.57 35.11 36.30
N SER A 155 -15.38 33.90 36.80
CA SER A 155 -16.47 32.92 36.95
C SER A 155 -17.28 33.19 38.22
N SER A 156 -18.60 33.06 38.22
CA SER A 156 -19.44 33.23 39.43
C SER A 156 -19.25 32.12 40.47
N VAL A 157 -18.68 30.99 40.06
CA VAL A 157 -18.47 29.80 40.89
C VAL A 157 -17.04 29.82 41.44
N GLY A 158 -16.88 29.86 42.77
CA GLY A 158 -15.58 30.01 43.44
C GLY A 158 -15.35 31.40 44.08
N SER A 159 -16.39 32.23 44.15
CA SER A 159 -16.39 33.47 44.93
C SER A 159 -16.18 33.15 46.41
N VAL A 160 -15.29 33.93 47.05
CA VAL A 160 -15.12 33.91 48.49
C VAL A 160 -15.86 35.12 49.06
N PRO A 161 -16.66 34.98 50.14
CA PRO A 161 -17.33 36.10 50.76
C PRO A 161 -16.36 37.25 51.03
N GLY A 162 -16.65 38.45 50.51
CA GLY A 162 -15.83 39.66 50.69
C GLY A 162 -14.84 40.00 49.56
N SER A 163 -14.70 39.18 48.51
CA SER A 163 -13.84 39.49 47.36
C SER A 163 -14.66 40.02 46.16
N SER A 164 -14.36 41.23 45.68
CA SER A 164 -15.00 41.85 44.51
C SER A 164 -14.54 41.27 43.16
N SER A 165 -13.49 40.45 43.16
CA SER A 165 -13.02 39.71 41.99
C SER A 165 -13.07 38.21 42.25
N ILE A 166 -13.56 37.46 41.26
CA ILE A 166 -13.56 35.99 41.32
C ILE A 166 -12.44 35.50 40.40
N ASN A 167 -11.50 34.76 40.97
CA ASN A 167 -10.34 34.26 40.24
C ASN A 167 -10.62 32.85 39.72
N GLY A 168 -10.70 32.69 38.40
CA GLY A 168 -10.91 31.41 37.72
C GLY A 168 -9.90 30.31 38.09
N ASP A 169 -8.67 30.67 38.48
CA ASP A 169 -7.67 29.71 38.94
C ASP A 169 -8.11 28.96 40.20
N ARG A 170 -8.85 29.65 41.09
CA ARG A 170 -9.40 29.05 42.31
C ARG A 170 -10.53 28.09 41.97
N PHE A 171 -11.38 28.44 41.01
CA PHE A 171 -12.47 27.58 40.52
C PHE A 171 -11.93 26.28 39.92
N ILE A 172 -10.92 26.36 39.05
CA ILE A 172 -10.33 25.17 38.43
C ILE A 172 -9.68 24.27 39.49
N LYS A 173 -8.97 24.88 40.46
CA LYS A 173 -8.30 24.13 41.53
C LYS A 173 -9.29 23.45 42.48
N SER A 174 -10.37 24.12 42.89
CA SER A 174 -11.38 23.53 43.78
C SER A 174 -12.27 22.50 43.05
N SER A 175 -12.77 22.86 41.87
CA SER A 175 -13.71 22.04 41.11
C SER A 175 -13.07 20.86 40.39
N HIS A 176 -11.82 20.99 39.92
CA HIS A 176 -11.17 19.95 39.09
C HIS A 176 -9.76 19.53 39.57
N ARG A 177 -9.15 20.23 40.53
CA ARG A 177 -7.75 20.01 40.98
C ARG A 177 -6.72 20.11 39.85
N TYR A 178 -6.98 20.94 38.84
CA TYR A 178 -5.99 21.21 37.80
C TYR A 178 -5.08 22.38 38.19
N TYR A 179 -3.84 22.33 37.68
CA TYR A 179 -2.80 23.31 37.92
C TYR A 179 -2.25 23.83 36.59
N HIS A 180 -1.70 25.03 36.57
CA HIS A 180 -1.04 25.60 35.37
C HIS A 180 0.05 24.68 34.80
N ALA A 181 0.80 24.00 35.67
CA ALA A 181 1.81 23.02 35.25
C ALA A 181 1.22 21.84 34.44
N ASN A 182 -0.06 21.51 34.63
CA ASN A 182 -0.71 20.45 33.87
C ASN A 182 -0.88 20.82 32.39
N LYS A 183 -0.92 22.12 32.02
CA LYS A 183 -1.04 22.55 30.60
C LYS A 183 0.07 21.94 29.75
N TRP A 184 1.32 22.19 30.14
CA TRP A 184 2.50 21.75 29.40
C TRP A 184 2.81 20.27 29.59
N ARG A 185 2.53 19.70 30.76
CA ARG A 185 2.59 18.24 30.97
C ARG A 185 1.67 17.51 29.99
N ASN A 186 0.42 17.97 29.87
CA ASN A 186 -0.56 17.34 28.98
C ASN A 186 -0.17 17.49 27.51
N PHE A 187 0.41 18.63 27.12
CA PHE A 187 0.98 18.79 25.79
C PHE A 187 2.08 17.75 25.50
N GLY A 188 3.02 17.57 26.44
CA GLY A 188 4.06 16.53 26.32
C GLY A 188 3.47 15.12 26.19
N VAL A 189 2.42 14.81 26.97
CA VAL A 189 1.72 13.51 26.87
C VAL A 189 1.11 13.30 25.49
N ILE A 190 0.49 14.32 24.89
CA ILE A 190 -0.08 14.24 23.53
C ILE A 190 1.01 13.94 22.49
N ILE A 191 2.17 14.61 22.59
CA ILE A 191 3.32 14.34 21.71
C ILE A 191 3.81 12.90 21.89
N THR A 192 3.92 12.40 23.12
CA THR A 192 4.31 11.02 23.38
C THR A 192 3.34 10.02 22.74
N PHE A 193 2.02 10.24 22.86
CA PHE A 193 1.03 9.40 22.18
C PHE A 193 1.17 9.46 20.65
N MET A 194 1.38 10.65 20.09
CA MET A 194 1.60 10.82 18.65
C MET A 194 2.80 10.01 18.15
N ILE A 195 3.95 10.13 18.82
CA ILE A 195 5.17 9.38 18.47
C ILE A 195 4.95 7.88 18.66
N PHE A 196 4.32 7.47 19.76
CA PHE A 196 4.02 6.06 20.03
C PHE A 196 3.17 5.44 18.92
N PHE A 197 2.03 6.06 18.57
CA PHE A 197 1.16 5.53 17.53
C PHE A 197 1.79 5.60 16.14
N MET A 198 2.64 6.60 15.87
CA MET A 198 3.46 6.64 14.66
C MET A 198 4.39 5.44 14.57
N LEU A 199 5.10 5.09 15.65
CA LEU A 199 5.96 3.90 15.68
C LEU A 199 5.15 2.61 15.50
N VAL A 200 4.01 2.50 16.18
CA VAL A 200 3.10 1.35 16.01
C VAL A 200 2.62 1.24 14.56
N TYR A 201 2.28 2.36 13.92
CA TYR A 201 1.87 2.38 12.52
C TYR A 201 3.00 1.88 11.61
N LEU A 202 4.21 2.44 11.72
CA LEU A 202 5.36 2.02 10.92
C LEU A 202 5.66 0.52 11.10
N LEU A 203 5.69 0.04 12.35
CA LEU A 203 5.90 -1.38 12.64
C LEU A 203 4.77 -2.28 12.11
N ALA A 204 3.52 -1.84 12.23
CA ALA A 204 2.37 -2.58 11.73
C ALA A 204 2.41 -2.74 10.21
N THR A 205 2.78 -1.68 9.47
CA THR A 205 2.91 -1.74 8.01
C THR A 205 4.01 -2.71 7.57
N GLU A 206 5.13 -2.74 8.28
CA GLU A 206 6.23 -3.66 7.98
C GLU A 206 5.86 -5.11 8.30
N TRP A 207 5.26 -5.35 9.47
CA TRP A 207 4.88 -6.70 9.90
C TRP A 207 3.78 -7.31 9.04
N ILE A 208 2.80 -6.52 8.62
CA ILE A 208 1.68 -7.01 7.80
C ILE A 208 2.10 -7.26 6.36
N SER A 209 3.02 -6.46 5.81
CA SER A 209 3.60 -6.74 4.49
C SER A 209 4.48 -8.00 4.50
N ALA A 210 5.11 -8.34 5.64
CA ALA A 210 5.92 -9.55 5.79
C ALA A 210 5.10 -10.86 5.72
N ASN A 211 3.80 -10.83 6.00
CA ASN A 211 2.91 -11.98 5.82
C ASN A 211 2.55 -12.17 4.33
N LYS A 212 3.56 -12.55 3.53
CA LYS A 212 3.40 -12.93 2.12
C LYS A 212 2.38 -14.06 1.97
N SER A 213 1.51 -13.92 0.97
CA SER A 213 0.71 -15.03 0.44
C SER A 213 1.64 -16.20 0.11
N ARG A 214 1.27 -17.43 0.47
CA ARG A 214 2.02 -18.68 0.21
C ARG A 214 2.20 -19.01 -1.29
N GLY A 215 1.80 -18.12 -2.19
CA GLY A 215 2.05 -18.23 -3.62
C GLY A 215 3.39 -17.60 -3.98
N GLU A 216 4.26 -18.42 -4.55
CA GLU A 216 5.43 -18.08 -5.37
C GLU A 216 6.05 -16.71 -5.10
N VAL A 217 6.99 -16.71 -4.16
CA VAL A 217 7.89 -15.59 -3.97
C VAL A 217 8.74 -15.46 -5.22
N LEU A 218 8.47 -14.45 -6.03
CA LEU A 218 9.44 -13.96 -7.01
C LEU A 218 10.62 -13.42 -6.22
N VAL A 219 11.64 -14.26 -6.02
CA VAL A 219 12.93 -13.86 -5.50
C VAL A 219 13.70 -13.31 -6.69
N PHE A 220 13.53 -12.02 -6.97
CA PHE A 220 14.52 -11.33 -7.77
C PHE A 220 15.81 -11.24 -6.94
N ARG A 221 16.88 -11.88 -7.44
CA ARG A 221 18.21 -11.71 -6.88
C ARG A 221 18.59 -10.25 -7.12
N ARG A 222 18.51 -9.48 -6.04
CA ARG A 222 19.02 -8.11 -5.91
C ARG A 222 20.56 -8.14 -5.95
N GLU A 223 21.14 -8.62 -7.04
CA GLU A 223 22.33 -7.92 -7.49
C GLU A 223 21.78 -6.57 -7.88
N SER A 224 22.02 -5.59 -7.02
CA SER A 224 21.78 -4.19 -7.29
C SER A 224 22.28 -3.93 -8.70
N LEU A 225 21.35 -3.89 -9.65
CA LEU A 225 21.58 -3.19 -10.90
C LEU A 225 22.04 -1.84 -10.44
N ASP A 226 23.32 -1.61 -10.66
CA ASP A 226 24.11 -0.51 -10.15
C ASP A 226 23.65 0.73 -10.97
N LEU A 227 22.38 1.08 -10.79
CA LEU A 227 21.69 2.18 -11.45
C LEU A 227 21.90 3.46 -10.62
N ASP A 228 22.43 3.36 -9.40
CA ASP A 228 22.70 4.50 -8.53
C ASP A 228 23.82 5.40 -9.09
N HIS A 229 24.72 4.85 -9.90
CA HIS A 229 25.78 5.60 -10.58
C HIS A 229 25.40 6.11 -11.97
N ILE A 230 24.22 5.75 -12.47
CA ILE A 230 23.70 6.21 -13.77
C ILE A 230 22.96 7.53 -13.56
N SER A 231 23.24 8.51 -14.41
CA SER A 231 22.57 9.82 -14.36
C SER A 231 21.06 9.68 -14.61
N THR A 232 20.26 10.62 -14.09
CA THR A 232 18.81 10.60 -14.35
C THR A 232 18.49 10.72 -15.84
N GLU A 233 19.31 11.44 -16.59
CA GLU A 233 19.16 11.61 -18.04
C GLU A 233 19.35 10.29 -18.79
N GLU A 234 20.42 9.54 -18.51
CA GLU A 234 20.64 8.20 -19.09
C GLU A 234 19.54 7.20 -18.72
N LYS A 235 18.94 7.34 -17.53
CA LYS A 235 17.77 6.52 -17.14
C LYS A 235 16.55 6.84 -17.98
N LEU A 236 16.28 8.12 -18.23
CA LEU A 236 15.16 8.56 -19.06
C LEU A 236 15.35 8.13 -20.51
N ASP A 237 16.56 8.30 -21.06
CA ASP A 237 16.90 7.85 -22.42
C ASP A 237 16.69 6.34 -22.60
N TYR A 238 17.04 5.54 -21.58
CA TYR A 238 16.80 4.11 -21.60
C TYR A 238 15.30 3.78 -21.56
N VAL A 239 14.52 4.49 -20.75
CA VAL A 239 13.05 4.32 -20.69
C VAL A 239 12.43 4.64 -22.05
N ASP A 240 12.85 5.72 -22.71
CA ASP A 240 12.36 6.09 -24.04
C ASP A 240 12.70 5.03 -25.09
N GLN A 241 13.90 4.44 -25.03
CA GLN A 241 14.26 3.30 -25.88
C GLN A 241 13.36 2.09 -25.64
N VAL A 242 13.03 1.79 -24.38
CA VAL A 242 12.11 0.69 -24.04
C VAL A 242 10.71 0.97 -24.55
N ILE A 243 10.19 2.19 -24.41
CA ILE A 243 8.86 2.60 -24.93
C ILE A 243 8.80 2.41 -26.45
N LYS A 244 9.85 2.83 -27.15
CA LYS A 244 9.98 2.67 -28.59
C LYS A 244 10.04 1.20 -29.01
N LEU A 245 10.80 0.39 -28.27
CA LEU A 245 10.94 -1.04 -28.54
C LEU A 245 9.62 -1.80 -28.38
N LEU A 246 8.78 -1.36 -27.43
CA LEU A 246 7.45 -1.93 -27.19
C LEU A 246 6.38 -1.40 -28.15
N ASP A 247 6.75 -0.48 -29.05
CA ASP A 247 5.82 0.19 -29.96
C ASP A 247 4.66 0.82 -29.16
N MET A 248 5.03 1.60 -28.13
CA MET A 248 4.12 2.27 -27.20
C MET A 248 4.25 3.80 -27.22
N GLU A 249 4.92 4.39 -28.22
CA GLU A 249 5.19 5.84 -28.30
C GLU A 249 3.91 6.68 -28.26
N GLU A 250 2.86 6.28 -28.99
CA GLU A 250 1.57 6.98 -29.02
C GLU A 250 0.81 6.93 -27.68
N PHE A 251 1.20 6.02 -26.79
CA PHE A 251 0.53 5.76 -25.52
C PHE A 251 1.43 5.98 -24.30
N ALA A 252 2.58 6.63 -24.46
CA ALA A 252 3.58 6.82 -23.40
C ALA A 252 3.00 7.56 -22.18
N ASP A 253 2.17 8.58 -22.43
CA ASP A 253 1.54 9.40 -21.39
C ASP A 253 0.14 8.89 -20.98
N ALA A 254 -0.30 7.74 -21.50
CA ALA A 254 -1.63 7.23 -21.20
C ALA A 254 -1.74 6.74 -19.75
N VAL A 255 -2.78 7.19 -19.04
CA VAL A 255 -3.02 6.76 -17.66
C VAL A 255 -3.47 5.30 -17.62
N VAL A 256 -2.83 4.50 -16.77
CA VAL A 256 -3.18 3.10 -16.57
C VAL A 256 -4.36 2.99 -15.59
N GLY A 257 -5.58 2.89 -16.14
CA GLY A 257 -6.82 2.95 -15.38
C GLY A 257 -7.63 1.64 -15.30
N ALA A 258 -8.88 1.80 -14.84
CA ALA A 258 -9.88 0.74 -14.83
C ALA A 258 -10.20 0.26 -16.26
N PRO A 259 -10.63 -1.00 -16.46
CA PRO A 259 -10.98 -1.51 -17.78
C PRO A 259 -12.00 -0.61 -18.49
N GLY A 260 -11.63 -0.02 -19.62
CA GLY A 260 -12.47 0.91 -20.40
C GLY A 260 -11.95 2.34 -20.48
N GLU A 261 -11.02 2.74 -19.61
CA GLU A 261 -10.32 4.04 -19.69
C GLU A 261 -8.78 3.82 -19.72
N GLY A 262 -8.11 4.44 -20.69
CA GLY A 262 -6.67 4.33 -20.87
C GLY A 262 -6.25 3.13 -21.74
N LEU A 263 -5.22 2.40 -21.32
CA LEU A 263 -4.63 1.29 -22.09
C LEU A 263 -5.58 0.10 -22.22
N ASN A 264 -5.68 -0.43 -23.44
CA ASN A 264 -6.39 -1.67 -23.76
C ASN A 264 -5.66 -2.90 -23.15
N VAL A 265 -6.25 -4.09 -23.28
CA VAL A 265 -5.70 -5.33 -22.67
C VAL A 265 -4.32 -5.67 -23.23
N GLU A 266 -4.10 -5.51 -24.54
CA GLU A 266 -2.83 -5.77 -25.21
C GLU A 266 -1.74 -4.79 -24.77
N GLN A 267 -2.02 -3.49 -24.81
CA GLN A 267 -1.11 -2.42 -24.39
C GLN A 267 -0.72 -2.57 -22.92
N ARG A 268 -1.63 -3.03 -22.06
CA ARG A 268 -1.33 -3.33 -20.65
C ARG A 268 -0.36 -4.50 -20.51
N LYS A 269 -0.42 -5.50 -21.40
CA LYS A 269 0.55 -6.60 -21.45
C LYS A 269 1.91 -6.09 -21.92
N ARG A 270 1.96 -5.28 -22.99
CA ARG A 270 3.19 -4.61 -23.44
C ARG A 270 3.83 -3.77 -22.33
N LEU A 271 3.03 -2.97 -21.61
CA LEU A 271 3.49 -2.19 -20.45
C LEU A 271 4.07 -3.09 -19.35
N THR A 272 3.43 -4.22 -19.06
CA THR A 272 3.93 -5.16 -18.05
C THR A 272 5.31 -5.70 -18.44
N ILE A 273 5.52 -6.03 -19.72
CA ILE A 273 6.84 -6.42 -20.24
C ILE A 273 7.83 -5.24 -20.13
N GLY A 274 7.38 -4.02 -20.44
CA GLY A 274 8.19 -2.81 -20.35
C GLY A 274 8.69 -2.50 -18.94
N VAL A 275 7.86 -2.69 -17.92
CA VAL A 275 8.26 -2.52 -16.52
C VAL A 275 9.38 -3.51 -16.16
N GLU A 276 9.32 -4.74 -16.66
CA GLU A 276 10.37 -5.75 -16.44
C GLU A 276 11.65 -5.42 -17.24
N LEU A 277 11.53 -4.87 -18.45
CA LEU A 277 12.67 -4.41 -19.26
C LEU A 277 13.33 -3.14 -18.71
N ALA A 278 12.55 -2.25 -18.06
CA ALA A 278 13.05 -1.04 -17.43
C ALA A 278 14.01 -1.35 -16.28
N ALA A 279 13.89 -2.53 -15.67
CA ALA A 279 14.87 -3.05 -14.71
C ALA A 279 16.20 -3.45 -15.36
N LYS A 280 16.34 -3.38 -16.70
CA LYS A 280 17.56 -3.71 -17.46
C LYS A 280 18.15 -5.08 -17.08
N PRO A 281 17.38 -6.19 -17.22
CA PRO A 281 17.83 -7.51 -16.80
C PRO A 281 19.09 -7.94 -17.57
N GLN A 282 20.20 -8.16 -16.86
CA GLN A 282 21.52 -8.45 -17.46
C GLN A 282 21.56 -9.69 -18.36
N LEU A 283 20.62 -10.63 -18.21
CA LEU A 283 20.68 -11.90 -18.93
C LEU A 283 19.31 -12.50 -19.25
N LEU A 284 18.37 -12.51 -18.30
CA LEU A 284 17.14 -13.29 -18.41
C LEU A 284 15.89 -12.48 -18.02
N LEU A 285 14.95 -12.37 -18.94
CA LEU A 285 13.63 -11.79 -18.73
C LEU A 285 12.61 -12.89 -18.43
N PHE A 286 11.82 -12.74 -17.35
CA PHE A 286 10.79 -13.71 -16.97
C PHE A 286 9.40 -13.18 -17.33
N LEU A 287 8.65 -13.91 -18.16
CA LEU A 287 7.30 -13.55 -18.57
C LEU A 287 6.29 -14.62 -18.17
N ALA A 288 5.40 -14.28 -17.23
CA ALA A 288 4.31 -15.17 -16.86
C ALA A 288 3.12 -15.02 -17.82
N GLU A 289 2.83 -16.04 -18.61
CA GLU A 289 1.65 -16.13 -19.50
C GLU A 289 1.39 -14.84 -20.32
N PRO A 290 2.30 -14.46 -21.22
CA PRO A 290 2.30 -13.15 -21.87
C PRO A 290 1.03 -12.89 -22.71
N ALA A 291 0.45 -13.93 -23.29
CA ALA A 291 -0.75 -13.86 -24.12
C ALA A 291 -2.05 -14.24 -23.39
N SER A 292 -2.02 -14.41 -22.06
CA SER A 292 -3.25 -14.72 -21.31
C SER A 292 -4.29 -13.60 -21.48
N SER A 293 -5.58 -13.98 -21.59
CA SER A 293 -6.73 -13.10 -21.80
C SER A 293 -6.80 -12.36 -23.15
N LEU A 294 -5.93 -12.71 -24.11
CA LEU A 294 -5.99 -12.21 -25.48
C LEU A 294 -6.55 -13.28 -26.42
N ASP A 295 -7.23 -12.86 -27.48
CA ASP A 295 -7.58 -13.74 -28.60
C ASP A 295 -6.32 -14.12 -29.39
N SER A 296 -6.43 -15.13 -30.25
CA SER A 296 -5.28 -15.66 -31.00
C SER A 296 -4.63 -14.65 -31.94
N GLN A 297 -5.39 -13.67 -32.46
CA GLN A 297 -4.88 -12.67 -33.39
C GLN A 297 -4.11 -11.58 -32.64
N THR A 298 -4.67 -11.06 -31.55
CA THR A 298 -4.00 -10.05 -30.70
C THR A 298 -2.79 -10.62 -29.96
N SER A 299 -2.83 -11.90 -29.58
CA SER A 299 -1.68 -12.61 -29.00
C SER A 299 -0.46 -12.61 -29.92
N TRP A 300 -0.68 -12.55 -31.24
CA TRP A 300 0.39 -12.59 -32.23
C TRP A 300 1.32 -11.39 -32.12
N ALA A 301 0.79 -10.18 -31.87
CA ALA A 301 1.57 -8.96 -31.67
C ALA A 301 2.51 -9.06 -30.45
N ILE A 302 2.05 -9.67 -29.35
CA ILE A 302 2.88 -9.88 -28.16
C ILE A 302 4.02 -10.87 -28.43
N TYR A 303 3.78 -11.93 -29.21
CA TYR A 303 4.84 -12.88 -29.56
C TYR A 303 5.83 -12.33 -30.59
N ASP A 304 5.38 -11.46 -31.49
CA ASP A 304 6.26 -10.73 -32.40
C ASP A 304 7.21 -9.81 -31.64
N LEU A 305 6.68 -9.11 -30.63
CA LEU A 305 7.49 -8.33 -29.70
C LEU A 305 8.53 -9.17 -28.95
N ILE A 306 8.16 -10.36 -28.45
CA ILE A 306 9.07 -11.29 -27.79
C ILE A 306 10.18 -11.76 -28.75
N GLU A 307 9.83 -11.99 -30.02
CA GLU A 307 10.78 -12.37 -31.06
C GLU A 307 11.75 -11.21 -31.39
N ASN A 308 11.25 -9.98 -31.46
CA ASN A 308 12.08 -8.78 -31.62
C ASN A 308 13.05 -8.61 -30.44
N LEU A 309 12.56 -8.75 -29.20
CA LEU A 309 13.41 -8.71 -28.00
C LEU A 309 14.52 -9.77 -28.02
N LYS A 310 14.20 -10.97 -28.50
CA LYS A 310 15.16 -12.04 -28.67
C LYS A 310 16.24 -11.68 -29.68
N THR A 311 15.88 -11.10 -30.84
CA THR A 311 16.88 -10.71 -31.86
C THR A 311 17.87 -9.65 -31.37
N ILE A 312 17.50 -8.89 -30.32
CA ILE A 312 18.36 -7.92 -29.65
C ILE A 312 19.33 -8.60 -28.65
N GLY A 313 19.22 -9.93 -28.46
CA GLY A 313 20.08 -10.73 -27.60
C GLY A 313 19.55 -10.93 -26.18
N GLN A 314 18.30 -10.55 -25.90
CA GLN A 314 17.69 -10.78 -24.60
C GLN A 314 17.22 -12.25 -24.48
N ALA A 315 17.72 -12.99 -23.49
CA ALA A 315 17.17 -14.32 -23.20
C ALA A 315 15.82 -14.18 -22.47
N ILE A 316 14.83 -14.95 -22.89
CA ILE A 316 13.46 -14.85 -22.37
C ILE A 316 13.01 -16.22 -21.86
N LEU A 317 12.57 -16.25 -20.61
CA LEU A 317 11.90 -17.39 -20.00
C LEU A 317 10.41 -17.07 -19.87
N CYS A 318 9.53 -17.86 -20.49
CA CYS A 318 8.10 -17.64 -20.32
C CYS A 318 7.32 -18.88 -19.91
N THR A 319 6.29 -18.69 -19.08
CA THR A 319 5.31 -19.74 -18.77
C THR A 319 4.10 -19.65 -19.69
N ILE A 320 3.56 -20.79 -20.11
CA ILE A 320 2.41 -20.86 -21.03
C ILE A 320 1.35 -21.79 -20.42
N HIS A 321 0.13 -21.29 -20.23
CA HIS A 321 -0.97 -22.05 -19.59
C HIS A 321 -1.95 -22.68 -20.59
N GLN A 322 -2.07 -22.14 -21.81
CA GLN A 322 -2.89 -22.67 -22.90
C GLN A 322 -2.43 -21.98 -24.19
N SER A 323 -1.47 -22.56 -24.91
CA SER A 323 -1.09 -21.99 -26.21
C SER A 323 -1.93 -22.61 -27.32
N SER A 324 -2.34 -21.78 -28.28
CA SER A 324 -2.75 -22.29 -29.57
C SER A 324 -1.56 -23.02 -30.21
N ALA A 325 -1.84 -24.09 -30.94
CA ALA A 325 -0.81 -24.88 -31.59
C ALA A 325 0.07 -24.08 -32.58
N MET A 326 -0.44 -22.93 -33.07
CA MET A 326 0.31 -21.99 -33.90
C MET A 326 1.40 -21.24 -33.12
N LEU A 327 1.12 -20.86 -31.87
CA LEU A 327 2.06 -20.08 -31.06
C LEU A 327 3.20 -20.95 -30.51
N PHE A 328 2.95 -22.25 -30.36
CA PHE A 328 3.92 -23.21 -29.85
C PHE A 328 5.18 -23.34 -30.73
N GLN A 329 5.06 -23.16 -32.05
CA GLN A 329 6.18 -23.30 -32.99
C GLN A 329 7.17 -22.13 -32.96
N ARG A 330 6.82 -20.99 -32.33
CA ARG A 330 7.71 -19.83 -32.24
C ARG A 330 8.78 -19.96 -31.15
N PHE A 331 8.64 -20.94 -30.26
CA PHE A 331 9.57 -21.17 -29.17
C PHE A 331 10.76 -22.03 -29.61
N ASP A 332 11.94 -21.71 -29.10
CA ASP A 332 13.15 -22.48 -29.41
C ASP A 332 13.19 -23.79 -28.64
N ARG A 333 12.95 -23.73 -27.33
CA ARG A 333 13.06 -24.86 -26.41
C ARG A 333 11.85 -24.96 -25.50
N LEU A 334 11.58 -26.20 -25.10
CA LEU A 334 10.54 -26.55 -24.15
C LEU A 334 11.17 -27.14 -22.90
N LEU A 335 10.79 -26.64 -21.74
CA LEU A 335 10.95 -27.29 -20.44
C LEU A 335 9.57 -27.72 -19.94
N PHE A 336 9.37 -29.03 -19.84
CA PHE A 336 8.14 -29.67 -19.35
C PHE A 336 8.37 -30.23 -17.96
N LEU A 337 7.56 -29.81 -16.98
CA LEU A 337 7.69 -30.20 -15.58
C LEU A 337 6.52 -31.07 -15.12
N ALA A 338 6.83 -32.16 -14.40
CA ALA A 338 5.86 -32.96 -13.65
C ALA A 338 5.49 -32.30 -12.32
N LYS A 339 4.43 -32.82 -11.70
CA LYS A 339 4.09 -32.52 -10.30
C LYS A 339 5.29 -32.79 -9.38
N GLY A 340 5.61 -31.82 -8.54
CA GLY A 340 6.80 -31.87 -7.68
C GLY A 340 8.08 -31.30 -8.33
N GLY A 341 7.97 -30.61 -9.47
CA GLY A 341 9.10 -29.87 -10.08
C GLY A 341 10.11 -30.76 -10.81
N LYS A 342 9.76 -32.01 -11.12
CA LYS A 342 10.65 -32.93 -11.85
C LYS A 342 10.59 -32.67 -13.35
N THR A 343 11.73 -32.47 -13.99
CA THR A 343 11.79 -32.31 -15.44
C THR A 343 11.42 -33.61 -16.16
N ILE A 344 10.42 -33.52 -17.04
CA ILE A 344 9.99 -34.61 -17.94
C ILE A 344 10.68 -34.45 -19.29
N TYR A 345 10.78 -33.21 -19.80
CA TYR A 345 11.40 -32.92 -21.10
C TYR A 345 12.13 -31.59 -21.04
N LEU A 346 13.34 -31.55 -21.60
CA LEU A 346 14.07 -30.34 -21.89
C LEU A 346 14.74 -30.52 -23.24
N GLY A 347 14.31 -29.76 -24.24
CA GLY A 347 14.85 -29.91 -25.59
C GLY A 347 14.29 -28.89 -26.58
N ASP A 348 14.87 -28.89 -27.77
CA ASP A 348 14.45 -28.01 -28.86
C ASP A 348 13.07 -28.43 -29.38
N ILE A 349 12.29 -27.44 -29.83
CA ILE A 349 10.98 -27.64 -30.48
C ILE A 349 11.13 -27.60 -32.02
N ARG A 350 12.15 -26.89 -32.53
CA ARG A 350 12.32 -26.57 -33.96
C ARG A 350 12.28 -27.83 -34.86
N GLN A 351 11.63 -27.67 -36.03
CA GLN A 351 11.31 -28.67 -37.08
C GLN A 351 10.13 -29.61 -36.74
N ASP A 352 8.91 -29.10 -36.95
CA ASP A 352 7.64 -29.85 -36.89
C ASP A 352 7.40 -30.68 -35.61
N SER A 353 8.07 -30.30 -34.52
CA SER A 353 8.01 -31.00 -33.23
C SER A 353 8.45 -32.48 -33.29
N HIS A 354 9.16 -32.92 -34.34
CA HIS A 354 9.54 -34.33 -34.51
C HIS A 354 10.38 -34.87 -33.34
N VAL A 355 11.30 -34.06 -32.80
CA VAL A 355 12.15 -34.42 -31.65
C VAL A 355 11.31 -34.65 -30.40
N LEU A 356 10.34 -33.76 -30.16
CA LEU A 356 9.41 -33.85 -29.04
C LEU A 356 8.52 -35.08 -29.15
N THR A 357 7.92 -35.31 -30.33
CA THR A 357 7.04 -36.46 -30.57
C THR A 357 7.81 -37.77 -30.45
N ALA A 358 9.01 -37.87 -31.03
CA ALA A 358 9.87 -39.05 -30.90
C ALA A 358 10.25 -39.33 -29.44
N TYR A 359 10.51 -38.30 -28.64
CA TYR A 359 10.78 -38.45 -27.20
C TYR A 359 9.58 -39.07 -26.47
N PHE A 360 8.38 -38.56 -26.70
CA PHE A 360 7.18 -39.09 -26.04
C PHE A 360 6.81 -40.49 -26.56
N GLU A 361 6.90 -40.74 -27.87
CA GLU A 361 6.66 -42.07 -28.46
C GLU A 361 7.62 -43.13 -27.89
N LYS A 362 8.91 -42.79 -27.76
CA LYS A 362 9.90 -43.67 -27.11
C LYS A 362 9.56 -43.98 -25.65
N ASN A 363 8.93 -43.02 -24.97
CA ASN A 363 8.52 -43.16 -23.57
C ASN A 363 7.06 -43.65 -23.41
N GLY A 364 6.46 -44.23 -24.45
CA GLY A 364 5.18 -44.95 -24.38
C GLY A 364 3.94 -44.15 -24.83
N ALA A 365 4.11 -42.99 -25.45
CA ALA A 365 2.99 -42.26 -26.07
C ALA A 365 2.51 -42.93 -27.38
N PRO A 366 1.22 -42.74 -27.76
CA PRO A 366 0.71 -43.20 -29.05
C PRO A 366 1.45 -42.54 -30.22
N LYS A 367 1.65 -43.28 -31.32
CA LYS A 367 2.22 -42.73 -32.55
C LYS A 367 1.34 -41.58 -33.08
N CYS A 368 1.91 -40.39 -33.18
CA CYS A 368 1.20 -39.21 -33.69
C CYS A 368 1.66 -38.85 -35.10
N SER A 369 0.72 -38.53 -36.01
CA SER A 369 1.09 -37.96 -37.31
C SER A 369 1.63 -36.54 -37.14
N SER A 370 2.48 -36.08 -38.06
CA SER A 370 3.13 -34.75 -38.00
C SER A 370 2.14 -33.57 -37.90
N VAL A 371 0.90 -33.78 -38.35
CA VAL A 371 -0.20 -32.80 -38.24
C VAL A 371 -0.80 -32.75 -36.81
N ILE A 372 -0.64 -33.83 -36.03
CA ILE A 372 -1.24 -34.05 -34.70
C ILE A 372 -0.29 -33.68 -33.55
N ALA A 373 1.01 -33.44 -33.79
CA ALA A 373 1.88 -32.84 -32.76
C ALA A 373 1.32 -31.50 -32.22
N LYS A 374 0.54 -30.79 -33.07
CA LYS A 374 -0.24 -29.59 -32.76
C LYS A 374 -1.41 -29.82 -31.78
N ALA A 375 -2.04 -30.99 -31.82
CA ALA A 375 -3.15 -31.36 -30.93
C ALA A 375 -2.67 -32.10 -29.67
N PHE A 376 -1.55 -32.83 -29.77
CA PHE A 376 -1.01 -33.68 -28.71
C PHE A 376 -0.60 -32.89 -27.45
N ILE A 377 -0.15 -31.65 -27.59
CA ILE A 377 0.20 -30.77 -26.46
C ILE A 377 -1.06 -30.18 -25.82
N THR A 378 -2.07 -29.85 -26.63
CA THR A 378 -3.39 -29.42 -26.17
C THR A 378 -4.11 -30.56 -25.42
N GLU A 379 -3.96 -31.79 -25.91
CA GLU A 379 -4.51 -33.01 -25.28
C GLU A 379 -3.74 -33.38 -24.00
N LEU A 380 -2.41 -33.23 -23.97
CA LEU A 380 -1.59 -33.33 -22.77
C LEU A 380 -1.95 -32.27 -21.72
N SER A 381 -2.31 -31.05 -22.15
CA SER A 381 -2.83 -30.01 -21.26
C SER A 381 -4.24 -30.30 -20.74
N SER A 382 -5.05 -31.05 -21.50
CA SER A 382 -6.41 -31.48 -21.12
C SER A 382 -6.44 -32.72 -20.21
N LEU A 383 -5.33 -33.43 -20.05
CA LEU A 383 -5.11 -34.47 -19.04
C LEU A 383 -4.90 -33.83 -17.65
N GLU A 384 -5.84 -32.96 -17.25
CA GLU A 384 -5.89 -32.23 -15.98
C GLU A 384 -6.05 -33.14 -14.74
N VAL A 385 -6.14 -34.46 -14.91
CA VAL A 385 -6.51 -35.34 -13.79
C VAL A 385 -5.32 -35.69 -12.88
N LYS A 386 -4.05 -35.39 -13.22
CA LYS A 386 -2.93 -35.73 -12.31
C LYS A 386 -1.72 -34.79 -12.22
N TYR A 387 -1.50 -33.87 -13.16
CA TYR A 387 -0.29 -33.05 -13.17
C TYR A 387 -0.62 -31.60 -13.51
N THR A 388 -0.31 -30.68 -12.59
CA THR A 388 -0.33 -29.23 -12.85
C THR A 388 0.82 -28.93 -13.79
N ILE A 389 0.51 -28.69 -15.06
CA ILE A 389 1.51 -28.53 -16.12
C ILE A 389 1.98 -27.07 -16.15
N ARG A 390 3.29 -26.87 -16.08
CA ARG A 390 3.93 -25.59 -16.41
C ARG A 390 4.84 -25.82 -17.60
N VAL A 391 4.45 -25.26 -18.74
CA VAL A 391 5.32 -25.15 -19.89
C VAL A 391 6.20 -23.94 -19.65
N ILE A 392 7.50 -24.17 -19.48
CA ILE A 392 8.51 -23.11 -19.40
C ILE A 392 9.24 -23.14 -20.74
N SER A 393 9.10 -22.12 -21.58
CA SER A 393 9.93 -22.00 -22.77
C SER A 393 11.17 -21.18 -22.46
N ILE A 394 12.33 -21.76 -22.72
CA ILE A 394 13.64 -21.09 -22.60
C ILE A 394 14.05 -20.68 -24.01
N THR A 395 13.98 -19.39 -24.29
CA THR A 395 14.49 -18.81 -25.53
C THR A 395 15.89 -18.30 -25.21
N LEU A 396 16.91 -19.09 -25.53
CA LEU A 396 18.32 -18.72 -25.39
C LEU A 396 18.88 -18.50 -26.79
N ASP A 397 19.47 -17.34 -27.03
CA ASP A 397 20.39 -17.21 -28.16
C ASP A 397 21.67 -18.01 -27.87
N ARG A 398 22.27 -18.56 -28.92
CA ARG A 398 23.53 -19.31 -28.80
C ARG A 398 24.61 -18.39 -28.24
N ILE A 399 25.00 -18.61 -26.98
CA ILE A 399 26.31 -18.15 -26.47
C ILE A 399 27.40 -19.00 -27.11
#